data_AF-A0A821RHH2-F1
#
_entry.id   AF-A0A821RHH2-F1
#
_cell.length_a   1.000
_cell.length_b   1.000
_cell.length_c   1.000
_cell.angle_alpha   90.00
_cell.angle_beta   90.00
_cell.angle_gamma   90.00
#
_symmetry.space_group_name_H-M   'P 1'
#
loop_
_entity.id
_entity.type
_entity.pdbx_description
1 polymer ?
#
loop_
_entity_poly.entity_id
_entity_poly.type
_entity_poly.pdbx_seq_one_letter_code
_entity_poly.pdbx_strand_id
1 'polypeptide(L)' 'MLPSTLKNTPFSKSDLSISTELDSEWPCNRGIDLYVRMPDFTAQLYCLCPPSFYGDRCQYENQR' A
#
# COMPACT_ATOMS: atom_id res chain seq x y z
N MET A 1 -15.54 -20.75 11.11
CA MET A 1 -15.69 -19.75 10.04
C MET A 1 -14.41 -18.94 9.99
N LEU A 2 -13.66 -18.99 8.89
CA LEU A 2 -12.43 -18.22 8.66
C LEU A 2 -12.13 -18.30 7.15
N PRO A 3 -12.24 -17.21 6.37
CA PRO A 3 -12.00 -17.25 4.94
C PRO A 3 -10.51 -17.07 4.60
N SER A 4 -10.08 -17.89 3.64
CA SER A 4 -9.29 -17.47 2.47
C SER A 4 -8.02 -16.64 2.68
N THR A 5 -6.91 -17.36 2.59
CA THR A 5 -5.66 -16.95 1.93
C THR A 5 -5.73 -15.69 1.05
N LEU A 6 -4.77 -14.78 1.27
CA LEU A 6 -3.99 -14.25 0.17
C LEU A 6 -2.53 -14.14 0.60
N LYS A 7 -1.62 -14.77 -0.15
CA LYS A 7 -0.26 -14.26 -0.24
C LYS A 7 -0.30 -13.07 -1.20
N ASN A 8 0.49 -12.05 -0.95
CA ASN A 8 1.70 -11.95 -1.76
C ASN A 8 2.64 -10.89 -1.23
N THR A 9 3.87 -11.37 -1.00
CA THR A 9 5.12 -10.67 -1.24
C THR A 9 5.29 -9.30 -0.60
N PRO A 10 6.45 -9.14 -0.03
CA PRO A 10 7.23 -7.97 -0.40
C PRO A 10 8.18 -8.27 -1.62
N PHE A 11 8.37 -7.40 -2.62
CA PHE A 11 9.44 -7.49 -3.66
C PHE A 11 9.90 -6.13 -4.29
N SER A 12 11.18 -5.74 -4.16
CA SER A 12 11.78 -4.51 -4.77
C SER A 12 12.34 -4.72 -6.20
N LYS A 13 12.46 -3.66 -7.02
CA LYS A 13 12.75 -3.76 -8.47
C LYS A 13 14.24 -3.66 -8.85
N SER A 14 14.59 -4.43 -9.88
CA SER A 14 15.90 -4.53 -10.58
C SER A 14 17.07 -5.11 -9.76
N ASP A 15 17.36 -6.38 -10.08
CA ASP A 15 18.72 -6.90 -10.26
C ASP A 15 19.63 -7.10 -9.03
N LEU A 16 19.11 -7.66 -7.93
CA LEU A 16 19.93 -8.46 -7.02
C LEU A 16 19.19 -9.69 -6.46
N SER A 17 19.89 -10.84 -6.44
CA SER A 17 19.29 -12.15 -6.17
C SER A 17 19.35 -12.56 -4.69
N ILE A 18 18.23 -12.41 -3.97
CA ILE A 18 17.95 -13.06 -2.68
C ILE A 18 16.51 -13.61 -2.70
N SER A 19 16.28 -14.75 -2.05
CA SER A 19 14.99 -15.45 -2.07
C SER A 19 13.94 -14.81 -1.16
N THR A 20 12.72 -14.74 -1.69
CA THR A 20 11.44 -14.64 -0.95
C THR A 20 11.26 -13.45 0.01
N GLU A 21 10.50 -12.45 -0.46
CA GLU A 21 9.58 -11.61 0.34
C GLU A 21 10.15 -10.30 1.03
N LEU A 22 10.73 -9.33 0.27
CA LEU A 22 11.10 -7.89 0.61
C LEU A 22 11.00 -6.93 -0.64
N ASP A 23 10.20 -5.85 -0.85
CA ASP A 23 9.36 -4.90 -0.04
C ASP A 23 7.87 -4.72 -0.55
N SER A 24 6.89 -4.32 0.30
CA SER A 24 5.44 -4.69 0.32
C SER A 24 4.44 -4.20 -0.78
N GLU A 25 3.26 -4.87 -0.94
CA GLU A 25 2.18 -4.43 -1.86
C GLU A 25 1.80 -2.97 -1.63
N TRP A 26 2.21 -2.10 -2.56
CA TRP A 26 2.12 -0.66 -2.41
C TRP A 26 0.67 -0.23 -2.18
N PRO A 27 0.30 0.20 -0.96
CA PRO A 27 -1.09 0.28 -0.57
C PRO A 27 -1.76 1.48 -1.23
N CYS A 28 -1.04 2.58 -1.46
CA CYS A 28 -1.57 3.76 -2.13
C CYS A 28 -1.32 3.69 -3.65
N ASN A 29 -2.12 2.92 -4.40
CA ASN A 29 -1.95 2.56 -5.83
C ASN A 29 -1.38 3.66 -6.75
N ARG A 30 -1.84 4.91 -6.55
CA ARG A 30 -1.47 6.12 -7.30
C ARG A 30 -1.10 7.29 -6.39
N GLY A 31 -0.84 7.02 -5.12
CA GLY A 31 -0.64 8.01 -4.07
C GLY A 31 0.58 7.73 -3.21
N ILE A 32 0.71 8.49 -2.12
CA ILE A 32 1.83 8.42 -1.18
C ILE A 32 1.33 7.87 0.15
N ASP A 33 2.03 6.84 0.64
CA ASP A 33 1.84 6.24 1.96
C ASP A 33 2.21 7.24 3.08
N LEU A 34 1.29 7.48 4.01
CA LEU A 34 1.54 8.21 5.27
C LEU A 34 1.25 7.32 6.47
N TYR A 35 2.27 6.97 7.24
CA TYR A 35 2.14 6.28 8.52
C TYR A 35 2.03 7.29 9.67
N VAL A 36 0.81 7.55 10.12
CA VAL A 36 0.53 8.43 11.27
C VAL A 36 0.58 7.61 12.55
N ARG A 37 1.57 7.91 13.40
CA ARG A 37 1.71 7.30 14.73
C ARG A 37 0.74 7.96 15.72
N MET A 38 -0.06 7.15 16.41
CA MET A 38 -1.04 7.59 17.40
C MET A 38 -0.50 7.55 18.84
N PRO A 39 -1.19 8.20 19.80
CA PRO A 39 -0.80 8.18 21.22
C PRO A 39 -0.83 6.80 21.89
N ASP A 40 -1.56 5.83 21.32
CA ASP A 40 -1.61 4.43 21.77
C ASP A 40 -0.45 3.57 21.23
N PHE A 41 0.55 4.22 20.62
CA PHE A 41 1.71 3.64 19.92
C PHE A 41 1.40 2.87 18.63
N THR A 42 0.13 2.74 18.21
CA THR A 42 -0.21 2.15 16.92
C THR A 42 0.10 3.14 15.77
N ALA A 43 0.17 2.63 14.54
CA ALA A 43 0.35 3.44 13.34
C ALA A 43 -0.79 3.14 12.36
N GLN A 44 -1.53 4.19 11.96
CA GLN A 44 -2.48 4.09 10.85
C GLN A 44 -1.81 4.54 9.56
N LEU A 45 -2.01 3.77 8.50
CA LEU A 45 -1.70 4.16 7.15
C LEU A 45 -2.84 5.01 6.58
N TYR A 46 -2.49 6.12 5.96
CA TYR A 46 -3.38 6.91 5.09
C TYR A 46 -2.72 7.10 3.72
N CYS A 47 -3.54 7.26 2.68
CA CYS A 47 -3.06 7.55 1.34
C CYS A 47 -3.31 9.01 0.95
N LEU A 48 -2.25 9.74 0.59
CA LEU A 48 -2.40 11.01 -0.12
C LEU A 48 -2.58 10.76 -1.61
N CYS A 49 -3.75 11.08 -2.14
CA CYS A 49 -4.07 10.93 -3.55
C CYS A 49 -3.81 12.25 -4.33
N PRO A 50 -3.26 12.18 -5.56
CA PRO A 50 -3.19 13.34 -6.45
C PRO A 50 -4.60 13.75 -6.95
N PRO A 51 -4.82 14.98 -7.43
CA PRO A 51 -6.16 15.53 -7.70
C PRO A 51 -7.06 14.75 -8.68
N SER A 52 -6.48 13.88 -9.52
CA SER A 52 -7.21 13.02 -10.46
C SER A 52 -7.63 11.66 -9.86
N PHE A 53 -7.19 11.32 -8.64
CA PHE A 53 -7.43 10.01 -8.02
C PHE A 53 -8.03 10.12 -6.62
N TYR A 54 -8.83 9.12 -6.23
CA TYR A 54 -9.53 9.11 -4.93
C TYR A 54 -9.86 7.70 -4.43
N GLY A 55 -10.43 7.62 -3.23
CA GLY A 55 -10.65 6.38 -2.47
C GLY A 55 -9.48 6.07 -1.53
N ASP A 56 -9.71 5.18 -0.55
CA ASP A 56 -8.80 4.94 0.58
C ASP A 56 -7.40 4.44 0.16
N ARG A 57 -7.28 3.86 -1.03
CA ARG A 57 -6.04 3.39 -1.68
C ARG A 57 -5.71 4.15 -2.97
N CYS A 58 -6.33 5.32 -3.21
CA CYS A 58 -6.27 6.07 -4.47
C CYS A 58 -6.62 5.21 -5.71
N GLN A 59 -7.59 4.31 -5.56
CA GLN A 59 -7.92 3.26 -6.54
C GLN A 59 -8.85 3.72 -7.67
N TYR A 60 -9.50 4.87 -7.54
CA TYR A 60 -10.44 5.40 -8.54
C TYR A 60 -9.86 6.62 -9.25
N GLU A 61 -10.08 6.72 -10.56
CA GLU A 61 -9.67 7.85 -11.41
C GLU A 61 -10.87 8.71 -11.80
N ASN A 62 -10.67 10.02 -11.83
CA ASN A 62 -11.67 11.03 -12.15
C ASN A 62 -11.72 11.26 -13.67
N GLN A 63 -12.60 10.54 -14.36
CA GLN A 63 -12.77 10.57 -15.82
C GLN A 63 -13.45 11.87 -16.30
N ARG A 64 -12.70 12.98 -16.32
CA ARG A 64 -13.12 14.30 -16.82
C ARG A 64 -12.72 14.54 -18.28
#